data_AF-A0A8C5WNG2-F1
#
_entry.id   AF-A0A8C5WNG2-F1
#
_cell.length_a   1.000
_cell.length_b   1.000
_cell.length_c   1.000
_cell.angle_alpha   90.00
_cell.angle_beta   90.00
_cell.angle_gamma   90.00
#
_symmetry.space_group_name_H-M   'P 1'
#
loop_
_entity.id
_entity.type
_entity.pdbx_description
1 polymer ?
#
loop_
_entity_poly.entity_id
_entity_poly.type
_entity_poly.pdbx_seq_one_letter_code
_entity_poly.pdbx_strand_id
1 'polypeptide(L)'
;MSMKEVDEQMLNVQNKNSSYFVEWIPNNVKTAVCDIPPRGLKMSATFIGNSTAIQELFKRISEQFTAMFPAERLSCTYQQYQDATADEQGEFEEEGEEDEA
;
A
#
# COMPACT_ATOMS: atom_id res chain seq x y z
N MET A 1 24.63 -8.74 -20.93
CA MET A 1 25.12 -8.92 -19.54
C MET A 1 25.07 -10.41 -19.27
N SER A 2 26.17 -10.99 -18.81
CA SER A 2 26.24 -12.43 -18.50
C SER A 2 25.61 -12.71 -17.14
N MET A 3 25.03 -13.89 -16.96
CA MET A 3 24.53 -14.35 -15.65
C MET A 3 25.62 -14.27 -14.57
N LYS A 4 26.88 -14.57 -14.93
CA LYS A 4 28.01 -14.47 -14.01
C LYS A 4 28.26 -13.05 -13.50
N GLU A 5 28.13 -12.06 -14.38
CA GLU A 5 28.32 -10.66 -14.00
C GLU A 5 27.20 -10.21 -13.04
N VAL A 6 25.96 -10.66 -13.28
CA VAL A 6 24.82 -10.36 -12.41
C VAL A 6 25.02 -10.94 -11.01
N ASP A 7 25.44 -12.20 -10.93
CA ASP A 7 25.66 -12.88 -9.64
C ASP A 7 26.82 -12.26 -8.85
N GLU A 8 27.90 -11.86 -9.54
CA GLU A 8 29.04 -11.18 -8.90
C GLU A 8 28.62 -9.82 -8.32
N GLN A 9 27.83 -9.03 -9.06
CA GLN A 9 27.31 -7.77 -8.53
C GLN A 9 26.40 -8.00 -7.32
N MET A 10 25.53 -9.01 -7.36
CA MET A 10 24.63 -9.31 -6.26
C MET A 10 25.39 -9.77 -5.00
N LEU A 11 26.46 -10.54 -5.17
CA LEU A 11 27.33 -10.95 -4.08
C LEU A 11 28.08 -9.75 -3.47
N ASN A 12 28.58 -8.84 -4.32
CA ASN A 12 29.26 -7.62 -3.87
C ASN A 12 28.31 -6.71 -3.07
N VAL A 13 27.05 -6.59 -3.46
CA VAL A 13 26.04 -5.82 -2.72
C VAL A 13 25.78 -6.44 -1.34
N GLN A 14 25.63 -7.76 -1.26
CA GLN A 14 25.44 -8.47 0.00
C GLN A 14 26.65 -8.30 0.93
N ASN A 15 27.87 -8.46 0.41
CA ASN A 15 29.08 -8.32 1.21
C ASN A 15 29.31 -6.91 1.73
N LYS A 16 29.02 -5.88 0.91
CA LYS A 16 29.16 -4.48 1.31
C LYS A 16 28.12 -4.04 2.36
N ASN A 17 26.95 -4.66 2.35
CA ASN A 17 25.82 -4.28 3.18
C ASN A 17 25.34 -5.45 4.05
N SER A 18 26.25 -6.30 4.51
CA SER A 18 25.91 -7.56 5.18
C SER A 18 25.00 -7.36 6.40
N SER A 19 25.14 -6.24 7.11
CA SER A 19 24.30 -5.86 8.25
C SER A 19 22.82 -5.62 7.92
N TYR A 20 22.47 -5.37 6.65
CA TYR A 20 21.08 -5.21 6.21
C TYR A 20 20.41 -6.56 5.87
N PHE A 21 21.19 -7.64 5.81
CA PHE A 21 20.68 -8.98 5.54
C PHE A 21 20.67 -9.79 6.84
N VAL A 22 19.60 -10.56 7.03
CA VAL A 22 19.46 -11.42 8.22
C VAL A 22 20.38 -12.64 8.11
N GLU A 23 21.19 -12.88 9.15
CA GLU A 23 22.18 -13.96 9.15
C GLU A 23 21.58 -15.36 9.35
N TRP A 24 20.41 -15.44 9.98
CA TRP A 24 19.75 -16.71 10.32
C TRP A 24 19.05 -17.37 9.12
N ILE A 25 18.86 -16.66 8.01
CA ILE A 25 18.43 -17.24 6.72
C ILE A 25 19.62 -17.24 5.76
N PRO A 26 20.25 -18.40 5.48
CA PRO A 26 21.31 -18.47 4.49
C PRO A 26 20.76 -18.27 3.07
N ASN A 27 21.52 -17.59 2.21
CA ASN A 27 21.21 -17.38 0.79
C ASN A 27 19.80 -16.81 0.54
N ASN A 28 19.43 -15.78 1.31
CA ASN A 28 18.12 -15.12 1.29
C ASN A 28 17.88 -14.20 0.07
N VAL A 29 18.89 -14.00 -0.79
CA VAL A 29 18.78 -13.27 -2.06
C VAL A 29 18.82 -14.26 -3.21
N LYS A 30 17.88 -14.13 -4.15
CA LYS A 30 17.83 -14.92 -5.39
C LYS A 30 17.76 -13.99 -6.60
N THR A 31 18.52 -14.34 -7.63
CA THR A 31 18.59 -13.63 -8.90
C THR A 31 17.93 -14.47 -9.99
N ALA A 32 17.21 -13.82 -10.89
CA ALA A 32 16.65 -14.41 -12.09
C ALA A 32 16.90 -13.47 -13.27
N VAL A 33 17.22 -14.04 -14.42
CA VAL A 33 17.50 -13.28 -15.66
C VAL A 33 16.50 -13.71 -16.72
N CYS A 34 15.94 -12.74 -17.42
CA CYS A 34 15.07 -12.96 -18.58
C CYS A 34 15.75 -12.41 -19.83
N ASP A 35 15.75 -13.18 -20.91
CA ASP A 35 16.37 -12.79 -22.18
C ASP A 35 15.55 -11.76 -22.97
N ILE A 36 14.24 -11.68 -22.71
CA ILE A 36 13.31 -10.80 -23.40
C ILE A 36 13.04 -9.56 -22.53
N PRO A 37 13.52 -8.36 -22.92
CA PRO A 37 13.27 -7.14 -22.16
C PRO A 37 11.86 -6.58 -22.41
N PRO A 38 11.35 -5.72 -21.52
CA PRO A 38 10.10 -5.00 -21.74
C PRO A 38 10.20 -3.99 -22.90
N ARG A 39 9.07 -3.66 -23.52
CA ARG A 39 9.01 -2.77 -24.68
C ARG A 39 9.60 -1.38 -24.36
N GLY A 40 10.45 -0.87 -25.24
CA GLY A 40 11.04 0.47 -25.13
C GLY A 40 12.27 0.58 -24.23
N LEU A 41 12.67 -0.50 -23.55
CA LEU A 41 13.87 -0.54 -22.71
C LEU A 41 14.84 -1.60 -23.20
N LYS A 42 16.14 -1.30 -23.12
CA LYS A 42 17.21 -2.26 -23.44
C LYS A 42 17.52 -3.20 -22.27
N MET A 43 17.18 -2.81 -21.04
CA MET A 43 17.40 -3.55 -19.80
C MET A 43 16.44 -3.05 -18.72
N SER A 44 15.99 -3.95 -17.85
CA SER A 44 15.18 -3.63 -16.68
C SER A 44 15.52 -4.59 -15.55
N ALA A 45 15.41 -4.12 -14.30
CA ALA A 45 15.52 -4.96 -13.12
C ALA A 45 14.27 -4.75 -12.26
N THR A 46 13.76 -5.84 -11.68
CA THR A 46 12.64 -5.82 -10.73
C THR A 46 13.13 -6.42 -9.43
N PHE A 47 12.98 -5.68 -8.34
CA PHE A 47 13.36 -6.12 -7.01
C PHE A 47 12.11 -6.42 -6.18
N ILE A 48 12.08 -7.62 -5.59
CA ILE A 48 11.04 -8.04 -4.66
C ILE A 48 11.74 -8.32 -3.35
N GLY A 49 11.54 -7.45 -2.37
CA GLY A 49 12.16 -7.54 -1.05
C GLY A 49 11.12 -7.68 0.04
N ASN A 50 11.29 -8.69 0.90
CA ASN A 50 10.61 -8.75 2.18
C ASN A 50 11.50 -8.08 3.23
N SER A 51 11.20 -6.83 3.57
CA SER A 51 12.00 -6.01 4.50
C SER A 51 11.17 -5.60 5.70
N THR A 52 11.79 -5.58 6.88
CA THR A 52 11.20 -5.04 8.11
C THR A 52 10.88 -3.55 8.00
N ALA A 53 11.43 -2.84 7.01
CA ALA A 53 11.09 -1.44 6.71
C ALA A 53 9.61 -1.25 6.32
N ILE A 54 8.90 -2.31 5.89
CA ILE A 54 7.47 -2.24 5.57
C ILE A 54 6.62 -1.72 6.75
N GLN A 55 7.09 -1.91 7.98
CA GLN A 55 6.43 -1.40 9.18
C GLN A 55 6.24 0.12 9.15
N GLU A 56 7.12 0.88 8.50
CA GLU A 56 7.03 2.34 8.45
C GLU A 56 5.80 2.80 7.64
N LEU A 57 5.47 2.06 6.57
CA LEU A 57 4.25 2.31 5.80
C LEU A 57 3.01 2.07 6.67
N PHE A 58 3.00 0.97 7.42
CA PHE A 58 1.89 0.65 8.32
C PHE A 58 1.79 1.66 9.48
N LYS A 59 2.91 2.10 10.05
CA LYS A 59 2.94 3.15 11.07
C LYS A 59 2.33 4.45 10.53
N ARG A 60 2.70 4.89 9.32
CA ARG A 60 2.12 6.09 8.70
C ARG A 60 0.61 5.98 8.51
N ILE A 61 0.12 4.83 8.04
CA ILE A 61 -1.33 4.60 7.89
C ILE A 61 -2.01 4.63 9.26
N SER A 62 -1.42 3.97 10.26
CA SER A 62 -1.96 3.93 11.62
C SER A 62 -1.99 5.32 12.28
N GLU A 63 -0.97 6.15 12.06
CA GLU A 63 -0.91 7.52 12.57
C GLU A 63 -1.99 8.39 11.95
N GLN A 64 -2.18 8.31 10.62
CA GLN A 64 -3.25 9.03 9.94
C GLN A 64 -4.63 8.56 10.39
N PHE A 65 -4.81 7.25 10.55
CA PHE A 65 -6.02 6.67 11.11
C PHE A 65 -6.28 7.23 12.51
N THR A 66 -5.33 7.12 13.44
CA THR A 66 -5.49 7.67 14.80
C THR A 66 -5.76 9.19 14.79
N ALA A 67 -5.13 9.95 13.91
CA ALA A 67 -5.37 11.39 13.75
C ALA A 67 -6.74 11.74 13.16
N MET A 68 -7.39 10.83 12.44
CA MET A 68 -8.78 10.96 12.00
C MET A 68 -9.78 10.53 13.09
N PHE A 69 -9.33 9.83 14.12
CA PHE A 69 -10.12 9.27 15.23
C PHE A 69 -10.12 10.06 16.56
N PRO A 70 -9.99 11.41 16.64
CA PRO A 70 -10.63 12.09 17.74
C PRO A 70 -12.14 11.79 17.60
N ALA A 71 -12.73 11.17 18.63
CA ALA A 71 -14.07 10.57 18.64
C ALA A 71 -15.19 11.43 18.00
N GLU A 72 -15.01 12.75 17.93
CA GLU A 72 -15.95 13.68 17.30
C GLU A 72 -15.95 13.65 15.77
N ARG A 73 -14.83 13.44 15.07
CA ARG A 73 -14.80 13.62 13.61
C ARG A 73 -15.42 12.47 12.84
N LEU A 74 -15.12 11.23 13.25
CA LEU A 74 -15.76 10.06 12.64
C LEU A 74 -17.25 10.02 13.01
N SER A 75 -17.57 10.20 14.30
CA SER A 75 -18.96 10.26 14.78
C SER A 75 -19.77 11.33 14.03
N CYS A 76 -19.23 12.54 13.88
CA CYS A 76 -19.90 13.61 13.13
C CYS A 76 -20.09 13.27 11.65
N THR A 77 -19.11 12.65 10.97
CA THR A 77 -19.33 12.23 9.57
C THR A 77 -20.39 11.14 9.45
N TYR A 78 -20.41 10.15 10.34
CA TYR A 78 -21.44 9.10 10.33
C TYR A 78 -22.83 9.65 10.68
N GLN A 79 -22.91 10.59 11.62
CA GLN A 79 -24.13 11.30 11.94
C GLN A 79 -24.61 12.13 10.74
N GLN A 80 -23.73 12.88 10.08
CA GLN A 80 -24.08 13.60 8.85
C GLN A 80 -24.59 12.68 7.73
N TYR A 81 -24.03 11.48 7.57
CA TYR A 81 -24.57 10.50 6.62
C TYR A 81 -25.96 10.01 7.05
N GLN A 82 -26.20 9.78 8.35
CA GLN A 82 -27.52 9.39 8.85
C GLN A 82 -28.55 10.52 8.71
N ASP A 83 -28.16 11.75 9.05
CA ASP A 83 -28.99 12.94 8.93
C ASP A 83 -29.35 13.19 7.46
N ALA A 84 -28.38 13.10 6.53
CA ALA A 84 -28.63 13.23 5.11
C ALA A 84 -29.58 12.15 4.56
N THR A 85 -29.51 10.90 5.05
CA THR A 85 -30.44 9.84 4.64
C THR A 85 -31.83 9.98 5.27
N ALA A 86 -31.93 10.58 6.45
CA ALA A 86 -33.19 10.84 7.12
C ALA A 86 -33.92 12.02 6.47
N ASP A 87 -33.18 13.06 6.08
CA ASP A 87 -33.70 14.20 5.33
C ASP A 87 -34.22 13.75 3.95
N GLU A 88 -33.48 12.91 3.21
CA GLU A 88 -33.96 12.35 1.94
C GLU A 88 -35.26 11.54 2.12
N GLN A 89 -35.39 10.72 3.17
CA GLN A 89 -36.61 9.95 3.42
C GLN A 89 -37.80 10.83 3.82
N GLY A 90 -37.57 11.87 4.61
CA GLY A 90 -38.61 12.85 4.96
C GLY A 90 -39.13 13.62 3.76
N GLU A 91 -38.25 13.97 2.82
CA GLU A 91 -38.63 14.64 1.57
C GLU A 91 -39.51 13.75 0.66
N PHE A 92 -39.28 12.43 0.62
CA PHE A 92 -40.15 11.49 -0.12
C PHE A 92 -41.54 11.31 0.52
N GLU A 93 -41.64 11.44 1.85
CA GLU A 93 -42.92 11.35 2.56
C GLU A 93 -43.75 12.63 2.41
N GLU A 94 -43.12 13.81 2.45
CA GLU A 94 -43.82 15.09 2.20
C GLU A 94 -44.30 15.23 0.75
N GLU A 95 -43.49 14.83 -0.25
CA GLU A 95 -43.95 14.84 -1.66
C GLU A 95 -45.14 13.89 -1.89
N GLY A 96 -45.26 12.81 -1.12
CA GLY A 96 -46.38 11.86 -1.20
C GLY A 96 -47.69 12.36 -0.58
N GLU A 97 -47.62 13.32 0.35
CA GLU A 97 -48.81 13.93 0.97
C GLU A 97 -49.33 15.15 0.18
N GLU A 98 -48.47 15.85 -0.57
CA GLU A 98 -48.90 17.00 -1.39
C GLU A 98 -49.73 16.61 -2.64
N ASP A 99 -49.61 15.37 -3.14
CA ASP A 99 -50.37 14.86 -4.29
C ASP A 99 -51.78 14.30 -3.93
N GLU A 100 -52.18 14.29 -2.65
CA GLU A 100 -53.51 13.81 -2.19
C GLU A 100 -54.54 14.92 -1.85
N ALA A 101 -54.32 16.19 -2.25
CA ALA A 101 -55.24 17.32 -1.98
C ALA A 101 -56.15 17.73 -3.17
#